data_AF-A0AAP5WDU9-F1
#
_entry.id   AF-A0AAP5WDU9-F1
#
_cell.length_a   1.000
_cell.length_b   1.000
_cell.length_c   1.000
_cell.angle_alpha   90.00
_cell.angle_beta   90.00
_cell.angle_gamma   90.00
#
_symmetry.space_group_name_H-M   'P 1'
#
loop_
_entity.id
_entity.type
_entity.pdbx_description
1 polymer ?
#
loop_
_entity_poly.entity_id
_entity_poly.type
_entity_poly.pdbx_seq_one_letter_code
_entity_poly.pdbx_strand_id
1 'polypeptide(L)'
;MKKANQYQQEINQLKTQLNSSDSRYFEKLQTYILSQNIFYNDETINLQLLSMLQDLIDAEKDNSDATELFGNDPQSMANEILAQLPKPKLRDQLSMSTLVIAISWFFLLLSSTSTTSGIIINLWAFILAPFLELITISLILKILHKSVY
;
A
#
# COMPACT_ATOMS: atom_id res chain seq x y z
N MET A 1 -19.71 -2.23 -7.85
CA MET A 1 -18.56 -1.47 -7.32
C MET A 1 -17.62 -2.43 -6.61
N LYS A 2 -16.30 -2.24 -6.64
CA LYS A 2 -15.37 -3.13 -5.89
C LYS A 2 -15.63 -2.96 -4.38
N LYS A 3 -15.64 -4.04 -3.60
CA LYS A 3 -15.92 -4.03 -2.15
C LYS A 3 -15.00 -3.07 -1.38
N ALA A 4 -13.72 -3.02 -1.74
CA ALA A 4 -12.75 -2.08 -1.16
C ALA A 4 -13.21 -0.61 -1.23
N ASN A 5 -13.87 -0.19 -2.32
CA ASN A 5 -14.39 1.18 -2.47
C ASN A 5 -15.59 1.42 -1.56
N GLN A 6 -16.42 0.40 -1.32
CA GLN A 6 -17.58 0.51 -0.44
C GLN A 6 -17.11 0.70 1.00
N TYR A 7 -16.15 -0.10 1.47
CA TYR A 7 -15.56 0.05 2.80
C TYR A 7 -14.89 1.41 2.99
N GLN A 8 -14.19 1.92 1.98
CA GLN A 8 -13.58 3.25 2.06
C GLN A 8 -14.63 4.36 2.21
N GLN A 9 -15.75 4.27 1.49
CA GLN A 9 -16.85 5.22 1.61
C GLN A 9 -17.47 5.18 3.00
N GLU A 10 -17.69 3.98 3.54
CA GLU A 10 -18.24 3.77 4.87
C GLU A 10 -17.30 4.32 5.96
N ILE A 11 -15.99 4.06 5.86
CA ILE A 11 -14.98 4.65 6.75
C ILE A 11 -15.07 6.18 6.75
N ASN A 12 -15.12 6.80 5.57
CA ASN A 12 -15.18 8.25 5.46
C ASN A 12 -16.46 8.83 6.08
N GLN A 13 -17.58 8.09 6.01
CA GLN A 13 -18.83 8.50 6.63
C GLN A 13 -18.79 8.33 8.16
N LEU A 14 -18.39 7.16 8.64
CA LEU A 14 -18.37 6.82 10.06
C LEU A 14 -17.36 7.64 10.86
N LYS A 15 -16.22 8.01 10.27
CA LYS A 15 -15.17 8.80 10.92
C LYS A 15 -15.67 10.17 11.41
N THR A 16 -16.73 10.70 10.80
CA THR A 16 -17.34 11.99 11.22
C THR A 16 -18.11 11.90 12.53
N GLN A 17 -18.37 10.69 13.04
CA GLN A 17 -19.07 10.45 14.30
C GLN A 17 -18.14 10.49 15.52
N LEU A 18 -16.83 10.28 15.30
CA LEU A 18 -15.83 10.30 16.36
C LEU A 18 -15.63 11.72 16.91
N ASN A 19 -15.22 11.79 18.17
CA ASN A 19 -14.71 13.03 18.73
C ASN A 19 -13.36 13.43 18.08
N SER A 20 -12.92 14.66 18.31
CA SER A 20 -11.72 15.20 17.64
C SER A 20 -10.41 14.50 18.00
N SER A 21 -10.30 13.91 19.20
CA SER A 21 -9.11 13.19 19.64
C SER A 21 -9.01 11.84 18.94
N ASP A 22 -10.08 11.08 18.99
CA ASP A 22 -10.16 9.73 18.44
C ASP A 22 -10.16 9.73 16.91
N SER A 23 -10.80 10.73 16.29
CA SER A 23 -10.68 10.96 14.85
C SER A 23 -9.23 11.17 14.43
N ARG A 24 -8.47 12.00 15.18
CA ARG A 24 -7.05 12.26 14.89
C ARG A 24 -6.17 11.02 15.12
N TYR A 25 -6.46 10.24 16.15
CA TYR A 25 -5.78 8.97 16.38
C TYR A 25 -6.00 8.03 15.19
N PHE A 26 -7.26 7.84 14.79
CA PHE A 26 -7.65 6.94 13.72
C PHE A 26 -7.08 7.38 12.35
N GLU A 27 -7.01 8.68 12.07
CA GLU A 27 -6.36 9.21 10.87
C GLU A 27 -4.86 8.91 10.81
N LYS A 28 -4.16 9.01 11.95
CA LYS A 28 -2.76 8.62 12.03
C LYS A 28 -2.59 7.12 11.81
N LEU A 29 -3.40 6.29 12.48
CA LEU A 29 -3.42 4.84 12.30
C LEU A 29 -3.61 4.47 10.83
N GLN A 30 -4.63 5.04 10.19
CA GLN A 30 -4.93 4.82 8.77
C GLN A 30 -3.75 5.23 7.89
N THR A 31 -3.13 6.38 8.16
CA THR A 31 -1.97 6.86 7.40
C THR A 31 -0.79 5.90 7.51
N TYR A 32 -0.47 5.41 8.71
CA TYR A 32 0.60 4.44 8.93
C TYR A 32 0.33 3.12 8.21
N ILE A 33 -0.91 2.62 8.24
CA ILE A 33 -1.29 1.41 7.50
C ILE A 33 -1.12 1.63 5.99
N LEU A 34 -1.70 2.70 5.44
CA LEU A 34 -1.64 3.00 4.00
C LEU A 34 -0.20 3.23 3.51
N SER A 35 0.70 3.73 4.35
CA SER A 35 2.11 3.90 3.98
C SER A 35 2.87 2.58 3.84
N GLN A 36 2.42 1.53 4.52
CA GLN A 36 3.09 0.23 4.59
C GLN A 36 2.35 -0.85 3.80
N ASN A 37 1.12 -0.59 3.37
CA ASN A 37 0.25 -1.59 2.78
C ASN A 37 0.43 -1.78 1.26
N ILE A 38 1.49 -1.24 0.65
CA ILE A 38 1.69 -1.15 -0.83
C ILE A 38 1.45 -2.48 -1.57
N PHE A 39 1.67 -3.61 -0.90
CA PHE A 39 1.48 -4.94 -1.48
C PHE A 39 0.26 -5.70 -0.97
N TYR A 40 -0.41 -5.19 0.06
CA TYR A 40 -1.56 -5.83 0.68
C TYR A 40 -2.82 -5.66 -0.17
N ASN A 41 -3.82 -6.50 0.09
CA ASN A 41 -5.10 -6.41 -0.56
C ASN A 41 -5.95 -5.27 0.04
N ASP A 42 -6.34 -4.30 -0.79
CA ASP A 42 -7.16 -3.14 -0.37
C ASP A 42 -8.48 -3.55 0.30
N GLU A 43 -9.13 -4.63 -0.14
CA GLU A 43 -10.38 -5.11 0.46
C GLU A 43 -10.12 -5.58 1.89
N THR A 44 -9.04 -6.33 2.11
CA THR A 44 -8.64 -6.80 3.44
C THR A 44 -8.26 -5.66 4.37
N ILE A 45 -7.48 -4.68 3.88
CA ILE A 45 -7.07 -3.51 4.67
C ILE A 45 -8.28 -2.66 5.04
N ASN A 46 -9.14 -2.31 4.07
CA ASN A 46 -10.28 -1.44 4.32
C ASN A 46 -11.32 -2.12 5.20
N LEU A 47 -11.49 -3.44 5.08
CA LEU A 47 -12.36 -4.18 5.99
C LEU A 47 -11.84 -4.15 7.43
N GLN A 48 -10.53 -4.35 7.63
CA GLN A 48 -9.92 -4.28 8.96
C GLN A 48 -10.03 -2.88 9.57
N LEU A 49 -9.73 -1.83 8.80
CA LEU A 49 -9.89 -0.44 9.23
C LEU A 49 -11.35 -0.11 9.57
N LEU A 50 -12.29 -0.60 8.78
CA LEU A 50 -13.72 -0.40 9.04
C LEU A 50 -14.15 -1.06 10.35
N SER A 51 -13.73 -2.30 10.59
CA SER A 51 -14.01 -3.00 11.85
C SER A 51 -13.49 -2.22 13.05
N MET A 52 -12.23 -1.77 13.00
CA MET A 52 -11.64 -0.99 14.08
C MET A 52 -12.35 0.36 14.30
N LEU A 53 -12.79 1.01 13.23
CA LEU A 53 -13.55 2.26 13.35
C LEU A 53 -14.89 2.02 14.05
N GLN A 54 -15.56 0.92 13.74
CA GLN A 54 -16.82 0.52 14.39
C GLN A 54 -16.58 0.23 15.87
N ASP A 55 -15.55 -0.55 16.20
CA ASP A 55 -15.18 -0.85 17.59
C ASP A 55 -14.87 0.42 18.39
N LEU A 56 -14.18 1.40 17.77
CA LEU A 56 -13.89 2.68 18.39
C LEU A 56 -15.14 3.54 18.61
N ILE A 57 -16.06 3.57 17.65
CA ILE A 57 -17.35 4.27 17.80
C ILE A 57 -18.17 3.67 18.94
N ASP A 58 -18.14 2.35 19.11
CA ASP A 58 -18.83 1.69 20.22
C ASP A 58 -18.13 1.97 21.56
N ALA A 59 -16.80 1.96 21.60
CA ALA A 59 -16.03 2.34 22.80
C ALA A 59 -16.28 3.78 23.25
N GLU A 60 -16.37 4.74 22.32
CA GLU A 60 -16.68 6.14 22.66
C GLU A 60 -18.04 6.28 23.36
N LYS A 61 -19.05 5.47 22.98
CA LYS A 61 -20.36 5.46 23.65
C LYS A 61 -20.27 4.97 25.09
N ASP A 62 -19.32 4.09 25.36
CA ASP A 62 -19.02 3.56 26.69
C ASP A 62 -17.99 4.43 27.47
N ASN A 63 -17.65 5.60 26.94
CA ASN A 63 -16.67 6.56 27.48
C ASN A 63 -15.22 6.05 27.48
N SER A 64 -14.88 5.12 26.59
CA SER A 64 -13.50 4.67 26.36
C SER A 64 -12.97 5.27 25.06
N ASP A 65 -11.70 5.70 25.07
CA ASP A 65 -11.09 6.41 23.94
C ASP A 65 -10.15 5.50 23.12
N ALA A 66 -9.65 6.02 22.00
CA ALA A 66 -8.77 5.26 21.10
C ALA A 66 -7.46 4.81 21.78
N THR A 67 -6.96 5.57 22.75
CA THR A 67 -5.72 5.23 23.45
C THR A 67 -5.91 4.11 24.47
N GLU A 68 -7.09 4.03 25.08
CA GLU A 68 -7.48 2.90 25.93
C GLU A 68 -7.74 1.64 25.12
N LEU A 69 -8.40 1.76 23.96
CA LEU A 69 -8.77 0.62 23.12
C LEU A 69 -7.60 0.07 22.28
N PHE A 70 -6.80 0.96 21.68
CA PHE A 70 -5.76 0.60 20.71
C PHE A 70 -4.34 0.91 21.20
N GLY A 71 -4.20 1.48 22.41
CA GLY A 71 -2.92 1.91 22.95
C GLY A 71 -2.51 3.32 22.49
N ASN A 72 -1.55 3.91 23.18
CA ASN A 72 -1.15 5.32 23.00
C ASN A 72 -0.48 5.64 21.66
N ASP A 73 0.06 4.64 20.96
CA ASP A 73 0.82 4.83 19.74
C ASP A 73 0.12 4.21 18.51
N PRO A 74 -0.50 5.03 17.64
CA PRO A 74 -1.12 4.57 16.40
C PRO A 74 -0.15 3.83 15.48
N GLN A 75 1.16 4.13 15.56
CA GLN A 75 2.18 3.50 14.72
C GLN A 75 2.45 2.06 15.15
N SER A 76 2.63 1.83 16.46
CA SER A 76 2.71 0.48 17.03
C SER A 76 1.48 -0.33 16.66
N MET A 77 0.28 0.23 16.81
CA MET A 77 -0.95 -0.46 16.45
C MET A 77 -1.02 -0.80 14.95
N ALA A 78 -0.64 0.15 14.06
CA ALA A 78 -0.55 -0.12 12.62
C ALA A 78 0.38 -1.30 12.30
N ASN A 79 1.52 -1.37 12.98
CA ASN A 79 2.50 -2.45 12.79
C ASN A 79 1.96 -3.80 13.25
N GLU A 80 1.25 -3.83 14.39
CA GLU A 80 0.62 -5.05 14.91
C GLU A 80 -0.46 -5.57 13.95
N ILE A 81 -1.31 -4.68 13.43
CA ILE A 81 -2.34 -5.04 12.45
C ILE A 81 -1.70 -5.65 11.21
N LEU A 82 -0.72 -4.97 10.62
CA LEU A 82 -0.05 -5.44 9.41
C LEU A 82 0.68 -6.78 9.64
N ALA A 83 1.18 -7.03 10.85
CA ALA A 83 1.82 -8.30 11.20
C ALA A 83 0.80 -9.47 11.28
N GLN A 84 -0.45 -9.19 11.63
CA GLN A 84 -1.53 -10.17 11.75
C GLN A 84 -2.27 -10.42 10.42
N LEU A 85 -2.27 -9.44 9.51
CA LEU A 85 -2.93 -9.57 8.22
C LEU A 85 -2.24 -10.62 7.31
N PRO A 86 -3.01 -11.26 6.40
CA PRO A 86 -2.45 -12.19 5.43
C PRO A 86 -1.35 -11.50 4.62
N LYS A 87 -0.15 -12.08 4.64
CA LYS A 87 0.99 -11.52 3.91
C LYS A 87 0.67 -11.42 2.42
N PRO A 88 1.12 -10.34 1.77
CA PRO A 88 0.91 -10.15 0.34
C PRO A 88 1.53 -11.30 -0.47
N LYS A 89 0.82 -11.77 -1.50
CA LYS A 89 1.32 -12.86 -2.34
C LYS A 89 2.46 -12.35 -3.21
N LEU A 90 3.46 -13.20 -3.47
CA LEU A 90 4.55 -12.87 -4.39
C LEU A 90 4.06 -12.40 -5.76
N ARG A 91 2.95 -12.96 -6.25
CA ARG A 91 2.30 -12.53 -7.49
C ARG A 91 1.86 -11.07 -7.45
N ASP A 92 1.31 -10.63 -6.32
CA ASP A 92 0.77 -9.27 -6.17
C ASP A 92 1.92 -8.25 -6.04
N GLN A 93 3.05 -8.66 -5.44
CA GLN A 93 4.31 -7.88 -5.49
C GLN A 93 4.89 -7.81 -6.92
N LEU A 94 4.88 -8.93 -7.64
CA LEU A 94 5.44 -9.00 -8.99
C LEU A 94 4.56 -8.29 -10.03
N SER A 95 3.26 -8.12 -9.83
CA SER A 95 2.39 -7.56 -10.87
C SER A 95 2.76 -6.12 -11.21
N MET A 96 3.10 -5.29 -10.21
CA MET A 96 3.57 -3.92 -10.47
C MET A 96 4.94 -3.91 -11.13
N SER A 97 5.91 -4.66 -10.61
CA SER A 97 7.26 -4.72 -11.18
C SER A 97 7.26 -5.26 -12.61
N THR A 98 6.41 -6.25 -12.90
CA THR A 98 6.27 -6.82 -14.25
C THR A 98 5.72 -5.80 -15.23
N LEU A 99 4.79 -4.93 -14.82
CA LEU A 99 4.28 -3.86 -15.68
C LEU A 99 5.38 -2.85 -16.04
N VAL A 100 6.18 -2.43 -15.06
CA VAL A 100 7.31 -1.50 -15.29
C VAL A 100 8.31 -2.11 -16.26
N ILE A 101 8.70 -3.37 -16.02
CA ILE A 101 9.62 -4.12 -16.90
C ILE A 101 9.04 -4.26 -18.31
N ALA A 102 7.74 -4.59 -18.43
CA ALA A 102 7.10 -4.75 -19.73
C ALA A 102 7.08 -3.44 -20.53
N ILE A 103 6.78 -2.31 -19.86
CA ILE A 103 6.82 -0.98 -20.47
C ILE A 103 8.25 -0.63 -20.91
N SER A 104 9.23 -0.89 -20.06
CA SER A 104 10.66 -0.67 -20.36
C SER A 104 11.11 -1.49 -21.57
N TRP A 105 10.79 -2.78 -21.61
CA TRP A 105 11.07 -3.65 -22.74
C TRP A 105 10.37 -3.21 -24.02
N PHE A 106 9.14 -2.70 -23.93
CA PHE A 106 8.45 -2.12 -25.08
C PHE A 106 9.23 -0.93 -25.65
N PHE A 107 9.73 -0.02 -24.80
CA PHE A 107 10.58 1.09 -25.26
C PHE A 107 11.96 0.65 -25.77
N LEU A 108 12.56 -0.39 -25.17
CA LEU A 108 13.80 -0.98 -25.69
C LEU A 108 13.60 -1.60 -27.08
N LEU A 109 12.44 -2.20 -27.35
CA LEU A 109 12.09 -2.67 -28.68
C LEU A 109 11.89 -1.51 -29.66
N LEU A 110 11.19 -0.44 -29.26
CA LEU A 110 10.98 0.73 -30.13
C LEU A 110 12.27 1.50 -30.44
N SER A 111 13.23 1.52 -29.52
CA SER A 111 14.54 2.16 -29.71
C SER A 111 15.56 1.29 -30.45
N SER A 112 15.20 0.04 -30.76
CA SER A 112 16.09 -0.86 -31.50
C SER A 112 16.34 -0.35 -32.91
N THR A 113 17.60 -0.41 -33.35
CA THR A 113 17.98 0.06 -34.68
C THR A 113 17.61 -0.99 -35.73
N SER A 114 17.07 -0.52 -36.84
CA SER A 114 16.71 -1.37 -37.98
C SER A 114 17.78 -1.29 -39.07
N THR A 115 18.11 -2.44 -39.64
CA THR A 115 18.99 -2.56 -40.82
C THR A 115 18.22 -3.19 -41.98
N THR A 116 18.81 -3.21 -43.18
CA THR A 116 18.23 -3.88 -44.37
C THR A 116 17.92 -5.36 -44.13
N SER A 117 18.56 -6.00 -43.16
CA SER A 117 18.38 -7.41 -42.81
C SER A 117 17.48 -7.65 -41.58
N GLY A 118 16.89 -6.60 -41.00
CA GLY A 118 15.99 -6.70 -39.85
C GLY A 118 16.39 -5.86 -38.64
N ILE A 119 15.74 -6.14 -37.51
CA ILE A 119 15.91 -5.42 -36.24
C ILE A 119 17.14 -5.97 -35.49
N ILE A 120 18.01 -5.08 -35.01
CA ILE A 120 19.13 -5.43 -34.13
C ILE A 120 18.71 -5.19 -32.68
N ILE A 121 18.59 -6.27 -31.91
CA ILE A 121 18.20 -6.24 -30.50
C ILE A 121 19.45 -6.17 -29.62
N ASN A 122 19.50 -5.20 -28.70
CA ASN A 122 20.55 -5.13 -27.68
C ASN A 122 20.21 -6.05 -26.49
N LEU A 123 20.60 -7.32 -26.56
CA LEU A 123 20.33 -8.30 -25.50
C LEU A 123 20.84 -7.88 -24.11
N TRP A 124 21.94 -7.14 -24.04
CA TRP A 124 22.47 -6.62 -22.78
C TRP A 124 21.51 -5.64 -22.13
N ALA A 125 20.86 -4.77 -22.91
CA ALA A 125 19.88 -3.82 -22.39
C ALA A 125 18.64 -4.53 -21.81
N PHE A 126 18.15 -5.58 -22.48
CA PHE A 126 16.99 -6.35 -22.00
C PHE A 126 17.27 -7.11 -20.70
N ILE A 127 18.51 -7.55 -20.48
CA ILE A 127 18.92 -8.21 -19.24
C ILE A 127 19.15 -7.17 -18.13
N LEU A 128 19.89 -6.09 -18.39
CA LEU A 128 20.29 -5.12 -17.36
C LEU A 128 19.15 -4.23 -16.87
N ALA A 129 18.21 -3.84 -17.74
CA ALA A 129 17.13 -2.92 -17.38
C ALA A 129 16.26 -3.45 -16.22
N PRO A 130 15.77 -4.70 -16.22
CA PRO A 130 15.03 -5.26 -15.09
C PRO A 130 15.80 -5.26 -13.76
N PHE A 131 17.11 -5.55 -13.78
CA PHE A 131 17.91 -5.52 -12.56
C PHE A 131 17.99 -4.11 -11.98
N LEU A 132 18.25 -3.11 -12.84
CA LEU A 132 18.31 -1.72 -12.41
C LEU A 132 16.95 -1.23 -11.90
N GLU A 133 15.86 -1.60 -12.56
CA GLU A 133 14.49 -1.27 -12.15
C GLU A 133 14.10 -1.88 -10.81
N LEU A 134 14.44 -3.15 -10.55
CA LEU A 134 14.16 -3.77 -9.27
C LEU A 134 14.96 -3.10 -8.14
N ILE A 135 16.21 -2.70 -8.40
CA ILE A 135 17.02 -1.95 -7.43
C ILE A 135 16.42 -0.58 -7.15
N THR A 136 16.02 0.17 -8.19
CA THR A 136 15.44 1.51 -8.02
C THR A 136 14.08 1.45 -7.32
N ILE A 137 13.20 0.50 -7.68
CA ILE A 137 11.93 0.27 -6.97
C ILE A 137 12.20 -0.04 -5.49
N SER A 138 13.15 -0.93 -5.19
CA SER A 138 13.51 -1.27 -3.81
C SER A 138 14.02 -0.04 -3.03
N LEU A 139 14.86 0.80 -3.65
CA LEU A 139 15.34 2.04 -3.03
C LEU A 139 14.21 3.04 -2.77
N ILE A 140 13.30 3.23 -3.73
CA ILE A 140 12.16 4.13 -3.60
C ILE A 140 11.25 3.66 -2.47
N LEU A 141 10.92 2.36 -2.39
CA LEU A 141 10.12 1.79 -1.31
C LEU A 141 10.80 1.99 0.05
N LYS A 142 12.12 1.80 0.12
CA LYS A 142 12.90 2.02 1.35
C LYS A 142 12.89 3.49 1.78
N ILE A 143 12.98 4.44 0.84
CA ILE A 143 12.90 5.88 1.12
C ILE A 143 11.50 6.26 1.58
N LEU A 144 10.46 5.77 0.90
CA LEU A 144 9.05 6.00 1.28
C LEU A 144 8.77 5.52 2.70
N HIS A 145 9.19 4.29 3.03
CA HIS A 145 9.05 3.75 4.37
C HIS A 145 9.77 4.62 5.41
N LYS A 146 11.00 5.07 5.12
CA LYS A 146 11.75 5.95 6.02
C LYS A 146 11.14 7.36 6.13
N SER A 147 10.44 7.86 5.12
CA SER A 147 9.87 9.22 5.15
C SER A 147 8.64 9.33 6.04
N VAL A 148 7.98 8.21 6.35
CA VAL A 148 6.77 8.17 7.19
C VAL A 148 7.09 7.88 8.66
N TYR A 149 8.31 7.39 8.94
CA TYR A 149 8.90 7.19 10.27
C TYR A 149 9.82 8.36 10.65
#